data_AF-A0A8E2JAB4-F1
#
_entry.id   AF-A0A8E2JAB4-F1
#
_cell.length_a   1.000
_cell.length_b   1.000
_cell.length_c   1.000
_cell.angle_alpha   90.00
_cell.angle_beta   90.00
_cell.angle_gamma   90.00
#
_symmetry.space_group_name_H-M   'P 1'
#
loop_
_entity.id
_entity.type
_entity.pdbx_description
1 polymer ?
#
loop_
_entity_poly.entity_id
_entity_poly.type
_entity_poly.pdbx_seq_one_letter_code
_entity_poly.pdbx_strand_id
1 'polypeptide(L)' 'KLLVETGKVDLDSRDASGRTPLSWAAEKGHEAVVKLLLETGEVYLDSEDGSGRTPLSWAAENGHNVVVKLLRPSTK' A
#
# COMPACT_ATOMS: atom_id res chain seq x y z
N LYS A 1 11.39 -7.90 0.69
CA LYS A 1 11.45 -9.06 -0.23
C LYS A 1 11.53 -10.37 0.54
N LEU A 2 12.62 -10.66 1.27
CA LEU A 2 12.77 -11.90 2.05
C LEU A 2 11.55 -12.28 2.91
N LEU A 3 10.99 -11.31 3.67
CA LEU A 3 9.82 -11.57 4.51
C LEU A 3 8.57 -11.96 3.70
N VAL A 4 8.33 -11.27 2.58
CA VAL A 4 7.20 -11.53 1.67
C VAL A 4 7.29 -12.93 1.06
N GLU A 5 8.49 -13.33 0.64
CA GLU A 5 8.73 -14.64 0.00
C GLU A 5 8.51 -15.84 0.94
N THR A 6 8.40 -15.62 2.25
CA THR A 6 8.07 -16.70 3.19
C THR A 6 6.62 -17.18 3.08
N GLY A 7 5.71 -16.34 2.55
CA GLY A 7 4.27 -16.60 2.53
C GLY A 7 3.62 -16.70 3.92
N LYS A 8 4.33 -16.31 4.98
CA LYS A 8 3.86 -16.38 6.38
C LYS A 8 3.51 -15.03 6.97
N VAL A 9 3.70 -13.96 6.21
CA VAL A 9 3.47 -12.59 6.66
C VAL A 9 2.10 -12.15 6.18
N ASP A 10 1.29 -11.64 7.10
CA ASP A 10 0.05 -10.94 6.76
C ASP A 10 0.38 -9.53 6.26
N LEU A 11 0.29 -9.35 4.94
CA LEU A 11 0.61 -8.08 4.27
C LEU A 11 -0.48 -7.02 4.44
N ASP A 12 -1.66 -7.40 4.93
CA ASP A 12 -2.76 -6.48 5.26
C ASP A 12 -2.93 -6.29 6.77
N SER A 13 -1.96 -6.78 7.56
CA SER A 13 -1.91 -6.52 9.00
C SER A 13 -1.99 -5.03 9.29
N ARG A 14 -2.82 -4.69 10.28
CA ARG A 14 -3.20 -3.31 10.58
C ARG A 14 -2.55 -2.87 11.88
N ASP A 15 -1.93 -1.69 11.86
CA ASP A 15 -1.42 -1.07 13.09
C ASP A 15 -2.57 -0.49 13.94
N ALA A 16 -2.22 0.14 15.08
CA ALA A 16 -3.20 0.74 15.98
C ALA A 16 -4.01 1.90 15.35
N SER A 17 -3.50 2.51 14.27
CA SER A 17 -4.21 3.52 13.48
C SER A 17 -5.03 2.91 12.33
N GLY A 18 -5.01 1.59 12.19
CA GLY A 18 -5.66 0.87 11.11
C GLY A 18 -4.90 0.92 9.78
N ARG A 19 -3.65 1.38 9.73
CA ARG A 19 -2.86 1.44 8.50
C ARG A 19 -2.22 0.10 8.17
N THR A 20 -2.14 -0.22 6.89
CA THR A 20 -1.43 -1.41 6.38
C THR A 20 0.00 -1.05 5.98
N PRO A 21 0.90 -2.04 5.78
CA PRO A 21 2.19 -1.83 5.14
C PRO A 21 2.09 -1.04 3.82
N LEU A 22 1.04 -1.26 3.03
CA LEU A 22 0.81 -0.53 1.79
C LEU A 22 0.49 0.95 2.05
N SER A 23 -0.32 1.28 3.06
CA SER A 23 -0.60 2.68 3.46
C SER A 23 0.69 3.41 3.81
N TRP A 24 1.57 2.78 4.60
CA TRP A 24 2.85 3.36 4.99
C TRP A 24 3.81 3.55 3.83
N ALA A 25 3.95 2.54 2.97
CA ALA A 25 4.77 2.65 1.77
C ALA A 25 4.26 3.76 0.84
N ALA A 26 2.94 3.94 0.77
CA ALA A 26 2.31 4.95 -0.06
C ALA A 26 2.50 6.37 0.50
N GLU A 27 2.26 6.57 1.79
CA GLU A 27 2.49 7.84 2.50
C GLU A 27 3.95 8.32 2.35
N LYS A 28 4.92 7.40 2.37
CA LYS A 28 6.35 7.72 2.28
C LYS A 28 6.91 7.69 0.85
N GLY A 29 6.09 7.40 -0.16
CA GLY A 29 6.54 7.38 -1.55
C GLY A 29 7.53 6.25 -1.88
N HIS A 30 7.50 5.14 -1.15
CA HIS A 30 8.44 4.03 -1.30
C HIS A 30 8.07 3.15 -2.50
N GLU A 31 8.31 3.65 -3.71
CA GLU A 31 7.90 3.02 -4.98
C GLU A 31 8.29 1.54 -5.11
N ALA A 32 9.51 1.18 -4.73
CA ALA A 32 9.99 -0.20 -4.82
C ALA A 32 9.26 -1.14 -3.85
N VAL A 33 8.87 -0.65 -2.68
CA VAL A 33 8.10 -1.41 -1.69
C VAL A 33 6.66 -1.57 -2.17
N VAL A 34 6.07 -0.50 -2.72
CA VAL A 34 4.73 -0.54 -3.32
C VAL A 34 4.68 -1.59 -4.44
N LYS A 35 5.60 -1.56 -5.40
CA LYS A 35 5.66 -2.57 -6.47
C LYS A 35 5.80 -3.99 -5.93
N LEU A 36 6.73 -4.19 -4.98
CA LEU A 36 6.93 -5.50 -4.36
C LEU A 36 5.64 -6.03 -3.71
N LEU A 37 4.90 -5.18 -3.00
CA LEU A 37 3.63 -5.57 -2.37
C LEU A 37 2.55 -5.87 -3.43
N LEU A 38 2.43 -5.05 -4.47
CA LEU A 38 1.46 -5.27 -5.55
C LEU A 38 1.72 -6.56 -6.34
N GLU A 39 2.99 -6.90 -6.57
CA GLU A 39 3.41 -8.11 -7.30
C GLU A 39 2.99 -9.41 -6.59
N THR A 40 2.69 -9.36 -5.28
CA THR A 40 2.16 -10.52 -4.55
C THR A 40 0.73 -10.87 -4.95
N GLY A 41 -0.07 -9.87 -5.36
CA GLY A 41 -1.50 -10.02 -5.61
C GLY A 41 -2.35 -10.30 -4.35
N GLU A 42 -1.74 -10.27 -3.16
CA GLU A 42 -2.40 -10.63 -1.89
C GLU A 42 -2.89 -9.40 -1.11
N VAL A 43 -2.48 -8.19 -1.49
CA VAL A 43 -2.77 -6.95 -0.75
C VAL A 43 -4.08 -6.27 -1.17
N TYR A 44 -4.83 -5.76 -0.19
CA TYR A 44 -6.02 -4.94 -0.43
C TYR A 44 -5.66 -3.47 -0.66
N LEU A 45 -5.84 -3.00 -1.90
CA LEU A 45 -5.45 -1.64 -2.33
C LEU A 45 -6.27 -0.52 -1.68
N ASP A 46 -7.54 -0.81 -1.40
CA ASP A 46 -8.52 0.17 -0.91
C ASP A 46 -8.76 0.07 0.60
N SER A 47 -7.84 -0.56 1.35
CA SER A 47 -7.94 -0.63 2.81
C SER A 47 -7.89 0.75 3.45
N GLU A 48 -9.01 1.18 4.02
CA GLU A 48 -9.13 2.47 4.71
C GLU A 48 -8.60 2.39 6.13
N ASP A 49 -7.75 3.32 6.56
CA ASP A 49 -7.33 3.46 7.95
C ASP A 49 -8.44 4.00 8.87
N GLY A 50 -8.15 4.21 10.16
CA GLY A 50 -9.14 4.72 11.12
C GLY A 50 -9.65 6.14 10.83
N SER A 51 -9.02 6.86 9.89
CA SER A 51 -9.47 8.16 9.39
C SER A 51 -10.18 8.08 8.03
N GLY A 52 -10.46 6.86 7.53
CA GLY A 52 -11.04 6.66 6.21
C GLY A 52 -10.05 6.88 5.06
N ARG A 53 -8.73 6.94 5.32
CA ARG A 53 -7.74 7.15 4.26
C ARG A 53 -7.24 5.85 3.67
N THR A 54 -7.24 5.77 2.35
CA THR A 54 -6.63 4.67 1.59
C THR A 54 -5.14 4.94 1.33
N PRO A 55 -4.35 3.90 0.98
CA PRO A 55 -2.98 4.10 0.48
C PRO A 55 -2.89 5.12 -0.66
N LEU A 56 -3.86 5.13 -1.58
CA LEU A 56 -3.92 6.11 -2.67
C LEU A 56 -4.12 7.55 -2.15
N SER A 57 -5.00 7.74 -1.17
CA SER A 57 -5.23 9.05 -0.53
C SER A 57 -3.95 9.57 0.12
N TRP A 58 -3.23 8.72 0.83
CA TRP A 58 -1.95 9.07 1.45
C TRP A 58 -0.87 9.47 0.44
N ALA A 59 -0.72 8.71 -0.65
CA ALA A 59 0.23 9.04 -1.71
C ALA A 59 -0.13 10.37 -2.42
N ALA A 60 -1.42 10.62 -2.64
CA ALA A 60 -1.90 11.85 -3.26
C ALA A 60 -1.67 13.08 -2.37
N GLU A 61 -2.01 12.98 -1.08
CA GLU A 61 -1.80 14.04 -0.09
C GLU A 61 -0.32 14.46 0.00
N ASN A 62 0.59 13.49 -0.07
CA ASN A 62 2.05 13.73 0.01
C ASN A 62 2.72 13.99 -1.35
N GLY A 63 1.97 14.06 -2.45
CA GLY A 63 2.50 14.38 -3.78
C GLY A 63 3.35 13.28 -4.43
N HIS A 64 3.19 12.02 -4.00
CA HIS A 64 3.94 10.88 -4.52
C HIS A 64 3.33 10.35 -5.85
N ASN A 65 3.49 11.16 -6.90
CA ASN A 65 2.86 10.94 -8.21
C ASN A 65 3.11 9.57 -8.84
N VAL A 66 4.28 8.97 -8.64
CA VAL A 66 4.59 7.63 -9.17
C VAL A 66 3.79 6.58 -8.42
N VAL A 67 3.73 6.65 -7.10
CA VAL A 67 2.91 5.76 -6.27
C VAL A 67 1.42 5.91 -6.60
N VAL A 68 0.94 7.15 -6.77
CA VAL A 68 -0.45 7.40 -7.22
C VAL A 68 -0.76 6.67 -8.53
N LYS A 69 0.17 6.68 -9.49
CA LYS A 69 0.00 5.95 -10.76
C LYS A 69 -0.01 4.44 -10.57
N LEU A 70 0.80 3.91 -9.65
CA LEU A 70 0.85 2.47 -9.35
C LEU A 70 -0.43 1.97 -8.66
N LEU A 71 -0.99 2.79 -7.77
CA LEU A 71 -2.17 2.42 -6.96
C LEU A 71 -3.51 2.73 -7.62
N ARG A 72 -3.52 3.50 -8.72
CA ARG A 72 -4.76 3.81 -9.43
C ARG A 72 -5.34 2.53 -10.06
N PRO A 73 -6.65 2.26 -9.92
CA PRO A 73 -7.29 1.14 -10.59
C PRO A 73 -6.98 1.15 -12.08
N SER A 74 -6.51 0.02 -12.59
CA SER A 74 -6.42 -0.18 -14.04
C SER A 74 -7.83 -0.34 -14.57
N THR A 75 -8.41 0.73 -15.12
CA THR A 75 -9.65 0.63 -15.92
C THR A 75 -9.35 -0.25 -17.12
N LYS A 76 -9.88 -1.47 -17.12
CA LYS A 76 -10.08 -2.27 -18.34
C LYS A 76 -11.48 -2.04 -18.86
#